data_AF-A0A9P8JVC6-F1
#
_entry.id   AF-A0A9P8JVC6-F1
#
_cell.length_a   1.000
_cell.length_b   1.000
_cell.length_c   1.000
_cell.angle_alpha   90.00
_cell.angle_beta   90.00
_cell.angle_gamma   90.00
#
_symmetry.space_group_name_H-M   'P 1'
#
loop_
_entity.id
_entity.type
_entity.pdbx_description
1 polymer ?
#
loop_
_entity_poly.entity_id
_entity_poly.type
_entity_poly.pdbx_seq_one_letter_code
_entity_poly.pdbx_strand_id
1 'polypeptide(L)'
;MASLQTPPQLLSPPPSPAPQNLSTDINTATRSVHTRLNKLIVSRLPLALPPIAKTPELYAHGINTFGDIYLVFENCWRVLIAEVDRYKAGDSSHDTNLRRWLSQLVPPGLWRSDAIKKDLEYLETVTGADLEAVSNEQLRSFTGHIYRQTREKPHVLVAYAWIMYMAIFSGGRWIREQLTESGPEFWGVTHDSDKTAYWIHGTLRPGFTLFCFSGTRDGEDIKTDFKTRLEKAEELLTAHERKDIIDEAQFIFGQCVAIVEALDKQLMTDLELVKMLAAREAKHGNSHLKMKPTRAALPQDVAPRTEAKSASFIRAIVVAFFAFAFYQSYQWQFGDSEDTQ
;
A
#
# COMPACT_ATOMS: atom_id res chain seq x y z
N MET A 1 -54.37 41.14 1.41
CA MET A 1 -53.71 39.85 1.72
C MET A 1 -53.91 38.94 0.53
N ALA A 2 -52.87 38.78 -0.29
CA ALA A 2 -52.86 37.86 -1.43
C ALA A 2 -51.71 36.87 -1.18
N SER A 3 -52.05 35.59 -1.09
CA SER A 3 -51.13 34.49 -0.79
C SER A 3 -50.37 34.13 -2.08
N LEU A 4 -49.05 34.31 -2.09
CA LEU A 4 -48.17 33.80 -3.13
C LEU A 4 -48.00 32.29 -2.94
N GLN A 5 -48.58 31.49 -3.83
CA GLN A 5 -48.34 30.05 -3.91
C GLN A 5 -47.02 29.79 -4.64
N THR A 6 -46.11 29.09 -3.98
CA THR A 6 -44.84 28.59 -4.52
C THR A 6 -45.09 27.47 -5.54
N PRO A 7 -44.37 27.40 -6.67
CA PRO A 7 -44.54 26.33 -7.66
C PRO A 7 -44.08 24.96 -7.10
N PRO A 8 -44.62 23.83 -7.59
CA PRO A 8 -44.20 22.50 -7.17
C PRO A 8 -42.74 22.27 -7.59
N GLN A 9 -41.86 21.96 -6.62
CA GLN A 9 -40.52 21.48 -6.92
C GLN A 9 -40.62 20.13 -7.65
N LEU A 10 -40.19 20.11 -8.92
CA LEU A 10 -39.89 18.88 -9.64
C LEU A 10 -38.69 18.23 -8.94
N LEU A 11 -38.96 17.20 -8.13
CA LEU A 11 -37.93 16.34 -7.57
C LEU A 11 -37.21 15.65 -8.73
N SER A 12 -35.92 15.96 -8.91
CA SER A 12 -35.04 15.17 -9.77
C SER A 12 -35.09 13.71 -9.32
N PRO A 13 -35.14 12.73 -10.24
CA PRO A 13 -35.04 11.33 -9.87
C PRO A 13 -33.73 11.10 -9.09
N PRO A 14 -33.71 10.17 -8.12
CA PRO A 14 -32.50 9.84 -7.39
C PRO A 14 -31.39 9.45 -8.38
N PRO A 15 -30.12 9.81 -8.11
CA PRO A 15 -29.01 9.37 -8.94
C PRO A 15 -29.06 7.86 -9.09
N SER A 16 -28.96 7.37 -10.33
CA SER A 16 -28.87 5.92 -10.57
C SER A 16 -27.71 5.36 -9.76
N PRO A 17 -27.87 4.20 -9.10
CA PRO A 17 -26.75 3.55 -8.42
C PRO A 17 -25.60 3.37 -9.41
N ALA A 18 -24.39 3.72 -8.99
CA ALA A 18 -23.18 3.50 -9.77
C ALA A 18 -23.14 2.03 -10.26
N PRO A 19 -22.67 1.75 -11.48
CA PRO A 19 -22.60 0.39 -11.98
C PRO A 19 -21.86 -0.50 -10.98
N GLN A 20 -22.51 -1.57 -10.50
CA GLN A 20 -21.90 -2.57 -9.63
C GLN A 20 -20.85 -3.35 -10.44
N ASN A 21 -19.58 -2.96 -10.29
CA ASN A 21 -18.45 -3.68 -10.86
C ASN A 21 -17.68 -4.41 -9.74
N LEU A 22 -16.91 -5.43 -10.12
CA LEU A 22 -16.20 -6.31 -9.19
C LEU A 22 -15.33 -5.54 -8.17
N SER A 23 -14.68 -4.46 -8.61
CA SER A 23 -13.88 -3.60 -7.75
C SER A 23 -14.71 -2.93 -6.65
N THR A 24 -15.90 -2.41 -6.98
CA THR A 24 -16.83 -1.82 -6.02
C THR A 24 -17.33 -2.85 -5.02
N ASP A 25 -17.61 -4.08 -5.48
CA ASP A 25 -18.04 -5.18 -4.60
C ASP A 25 -16.95 -5.60 -3.63
N ILE A 26 -15.71 -5.76 -4.10
CA ILE A 26 -14.56 -6.04 -3.23
C ILE A 26 -14.40 -4.92 -2.20
N ASN A 27 -14.39 -3.66 -2.63
CA ASN A 27 -14.21 -2.52 -1.73
C ASN A 27 -15.33 -2.43 -0.68
N THR A 28 -16.57 -2.71 -1.08
CA THR A 28 -17.72 -2.73 -0.16
C THR A 28 -17.60 -3.87 0.85
N ALA A 29 -17.30 -5.08 0.40
CA ALA A 29 -17.19 -6.27 1.24
C ALA A 29 -16.00 -6.20 2.23
N THR A 30 -14.93 -5.49 1.85
CA THR A 30 -13.68 -5.42 2.63
C THR A 30 -13.54 -4.15 3.47
N ARG A 31 -14.47 -3.19 3.36
CA ARG A 31 -14.36 -1.86 3.99
C ARG A 31 -14.00 -1.87 5.48
N SER A 32 -14.69 -2.70 6.26
CA SER A 32 -14.51 -2.76 7.72
C SER A 32 -13.14 -3.32 8.09
N VAL A 33 -12.73 -4.41 7.44
CA VAL A 33 -11.43 -5.06 7.69
C VAL A 33 -10.26 -4.24 7.13
N HIS A 34 -10.43 -3.57 5.98
CA HIS A 34 -9.48 -2.60 5.45
C HIS A 34 -9.25 -1.45 6.45
N THR A 35 -10.32 -0.89 7.02
CA THR A 35 -10.21 0.18 8.02
C THR A 35 -9.45 -0.29 9.26
N ARG A 36 -9.67 -1.52 9.72
CA ARG A 36 -8.92 -2.12 10.82
C ARG A 36 -7.45 -2.28 10.47
N LEU A 37 -7.13 -2.86 9.31
CA LEU A 37 -5.75 -3.06 8.86
C LEU A 37 -5.02 -1.73 8.72
N ASN A 38 -5.64 -0.73 8.08
CA ASN A 38 -5.06 0.59 7.92
C ASN A 38 -4.72 1.25 9.27
N LYS A 39 -5.61 1.14 10.27
CA LYS A 39 -5.32 1.62 11.62
C LYS A 39 -4.12 0.93 12.26
N LEU A 40 -3.98 -0.38 12.06
CA LEU A 40 -2.81 -1.11 12.52
C LEU A 40 -1.55 -0.57 11.82
N ILE A 41 -1.50 -0.56 10.48
CA ILE A 41 -0.32 -0.11 9.74
C ILE A 41 0.09 1.31 10.11
N VAL A 42 -0.85 2.26 10.09
CA VAL A 42 -0.57 3.68 10.39
C VAL A 42 0.00 3.87 11.80
N SER A 43 -0.45 3.07 12.78
CA SER A 43 0.01 3.20 14.16
C SER A 43 1.31 2.45 14.46
N ARG A 44 1.71 1.47 13.63
CA ARG A 44 2.98 0.73 13.79
C ARG A 44 4.11 1.34 12.97
N LEU A 45 3.83 1.91 11.80
CA LEU A 45 4.87 2.47 10.93
C LEU A 45 5.80 3.45 11.67
N PRO A 46 5.33 4.41 12.50
CA PRO A 46 6.21 5.31 13.23
C PRO A 46 7.16 4.60 14.21
N LEU A 47 6.78 3.44 14.76
CA LEU A 47 7.62 2.68 15.68
C LEU A 47 8.83 2.07 14.97
N ALA A 48 8.68 1.80 13.67
CA ALA A 48 9.73 1.24 12.83
C ALA A 48 10.62 2.31 12.19
N LEU A 49 10.40 3.60 12.48
CA LEU A 49 11.11 4.73 11.89
C LEU A 49 11.67 5.69 12.95
N PRO A 50 12.62 6.58 12.58
CA PRO A 50 13.07 7.64 13.47
C PRO A 50 11.92 8.58 13.89
N PRO A 51 11.98 9.13 15.11
CA PRO A 51 13.06 9.00 16.10
C PRO A 51 12.94 7.76 17.01
N ILE A 52 11.96 6.88 16.79
CA ILE A 52 11.67 5.74 17.67
C ILE A 52 12.64 4.59 17.38
N ALA A 53 12.67 4.13 16.13
CA ALA A 53 13.67 3.20 15.66
C ALA A 53 14.95 3.93 15.25
N LYS A 54 16.09 3.35 15.60
CA LYS A 54 17.42 3.87 15.21
C LYS A 54 17.98 3.22 13.95
N THR A 55 17.47 2.03 13.63
CA THR A 55 17.89 1.19 12.51
C THR A 55 16.65 0.69 11.75
N PRO A 56 16.79 0.28 10.48
CA PRO A 56 15.67 -0.18 9.67
C PRO A 56 15.26 -1.63 9.96
N GLU A 57 15.78 -2.25 11.02
CA GLU A 57 15.57 -3.67 11.37
C GLU A 57 14.09 -4.01 11.59
N LEU A 58 13.36 -3.21 12.38
CA LEU A 58 11.93 -3.43 12.60
C LEU A 58 11.11 -3.32 11.31
N TYR A 59 11.48 -2.38 10.44
CA TYR A 59 10.90 -2.24 9.12
C TYR A 59 11.21 -3.47 8.23
N ALA A 60 12.45 -3.97 8.30
CA ALA A 60 12.90 -5.13 7.53
C ALA A 60 12.11 -6.40 7.87
N HIS A 61 11.85 -6.68 9.15
CA HIS A 61 10.98 -7.82 9.51
C HIS A 61 9.55 -7.68 8.96
N GLY A 62 9.01 -6.45 8.94
CA GLY A 62 7.71 -6.17 8.35
C GLY A 62 7.69 -6.42 6.84
N ILE A 63 8.69 -5.91 6.11
CA ILE A 63 8.81 -6.10 4.66
C ILE A 63 9.14 -7.55 4.29
N ASN A 64 9.95 -8.28 5.08
CA ASN A 64 10.19 -9.70 4.85
C ASN A 64 8.87 -10.47 4.85
N THR A 65 8.08 -10.25 5.91
CA THR A 65 6.80 -10.93 6.12
C THR A 65 5.76 -10.60 5.06
N PHE A 66 5.55 -9.32 4.74
CA PHE A 66 4.57 -8.94 3.71
C PHE A 66 5.08 -9.17 2.29
N GLY A 67 6.40 -9.12 2.09
CA GLY A 67 7.06 -9.38 0.83
C GLY A 67 6.82 -10.81 0.34
N ASP A 68 6.87 -11.79 1.24
CA ASP A 68 6.56 -13.19 0.95
C ASP A 68 5.18 -13.40 0.33
N ILE A 69 4.18 -12.61 0.73
CA ILE A 69 2.84 -12.68 0.14
C ILE A 69 2.93 -12.36 -1.36
N TYR A 70 3.64 -11.29 -1.73
CA TYR A 70 3.89 -10.94 -3.15
C TYR A 70 4.67 -12.04 -3.86
N LEU A 71 5.76 -12.52 -3.27
CA LEU A 71 6.58 -13.57 -3.89
C LEU A 71 5.74 -14.81 -4.23
N VAL A 72 4.87 -15.22 -3.31
CA VAL A 72 4.05 -16.43 -3.47
C VAL A 72 2.95 -16.24 -4.51
N PHE A 73 2.11 -15.20 -4.39
CA PHE A 73 1.00 -15.05 -5.35
C PHE A 73 1.53 -14.69 -6.75
N GLU A 74 2.59 -13.89 -6.87
CA GLU A 74 3.19 -13.57 -8.17
C GLU A 74 3.81 -14.81 -8.81
N ASN A 75 4.43 -15.70 -8.02
CA ASN A 75 4.92 -16.97 -8.54
C ASN A 75 3.77 -17.85 -9.05
N CYS A 76 2.67 -17.97 -8.31
CA CYS A 76 1.48 -18.69 -8.76
C CYS A 76 0.95 -18.13 -10.08
N TRP A 77 0.94 -16.80 -10.23
CA TRP A 77 0.51 -16.14 -11.45
C TRP A 77 1.47 -16.38 -12.63
N ARG A 78 2.80 -16.36 -12.40
CA ARG A 78 3.79 -16.71 -13.42
C ARG A 78 3.63 -18.15 -13.91
N VAL A 79 3.34 -19.09 -13.00
CA VAL A 79 3.04 -20.48 -13.37
C VAL A 79 1.79 -20.55 -14.26
N LEU A 80 0.72 -19.83 -13.92
CA LEU A 80 -0.48 -19.74 -14.75
C LEU A 80 -0.18 -19.19 -16.14
N ILE A 81 0.60 -18.11 -16.25
CA ILE A 81 1.01 -17.53 -17.54
C ILE A 81 1.76 -18.58 -18.38
N ALA A 82 2.75 -19.25 -17.78
CA ALA A 82 3.53 -20.30 -18.45
C ALA A 82 2.70 -21.53 -18.85
N GLU A 83 1.60 -21.82 -18.16
CA GLU A 83 0.63 -22.85 -18.55
C GLU A 83 -0.20 -22.41 -19.76
N VAL A 84 -0.69 -21.17 -19.77
CA VAL A 84 -1.47 -20.62 -20.89
C VAL A 84 -0.68 -20.64 -22.19
N ASP A 85 0.60 -20.30 -22.17
CA ASP A 85 1.46 -20.30 -23.36
C ASP A 85 1.67 -21.71 -23.96
N ARG A 86 1.40 -22.77 -23.19
CA ARG A 86 1.51 -24.17 -23.63
C ARG A 86 0.22 -24.70 -24.27
N TYR A 87 -0.93 -24.02 -24.11
CA TYR A 87 -2.18 -24.46 -24.71
C TYR A 87 -2.21 -24.20 -26.22
N LYS A 88 -2.63 -25.21 -26.99
CA LYS A 88 -2.80 -25.10 -28.45
C LYS A 88 -4.03 -24.25 -28.77
N ALA A 89 -3.91 -23.38 -29.77
CA ALA A 89 -5.02 -22.61 -30.31
C ALA A 89 -6.15 -23.55 -30.78
N GLY A 90 -7.33 -23.48 -30.15
CA GLY A 90 -8.49 -24.27 -30.55
C GLY A 90 -9.52 -24.55 -29.45
N ASP A 91 -9.13 -24.54 -28.17
CA ASP A 91 -10.06 -24.65 -27.04
C ASP A 91 -10.60 -23.28 -26.61
N SER A 92 -11.92 -23.12 -26.66
CA SER A 92 -12.66 -21.93 -26.25
C SER A 92 -13.51 -22.15 -25.00
N SER A 93 -13.21 -23.19 -24.21
CA SER A 93 -13.85 -23.44 -22.92
C SER A 93 -13.75 -22.22 -21.99
N HIS A 94 -14.70 -22.12 -21.06
CA HIS A 94 -14.74 -21.06 -20.05
C HIS A 94 -13.42 -20.97 -19.26
N ASP A 95 -12.89 -22.11 -18.79
CA ASP A 95 -11.62 -22.16 -18.05
C ASP A 95 -10.44 -21.66 -18.90
N THR A 96 -10.35 -22.07 -20.17
CA THR A 96 -9.30 -21.60 -21.08
C THR A 96 -9.40 -20.10 -21.34
N ASN A 97 -10.61 -19.54 -21.49
CA ASN A 97 -10.81 -18.10 -21.66
C ASN A 97 -10.47 -17.34 -20.37
N LEU A 98 -10.88 -17.84 -19.21
CA LEU A 98 -10.57 -17.29 -17.90
C LEU A 98 -9.06 -17.21 -17.67
N ARG A 99 -8.34 -18.31 -17.89
CA ARG A 99 -6.87 -18.36 -17.74
C ARG A 99 -6.17 -17.41 -18.70
N ARG A 100 -6.62 -17.34 -19.95
CA ARG A 100 -6.09 -16.38 -20.94
C ARG A 100 -6.33 -14.93 -20.54
N TRP A 101 -7.49 -14.62 -19.97
CA TRP A 101 -7.75 -13.28 -19.44
C TRP A 101 -6.87 -12.97 -18.24
N LEU A 102 -6.73 -13.90 -17.29
CA LEU A 102 -5.85 -13.74 -16.12
C LEU A 102 -4.38 -13.53 -16.53
N SER A 103 -3.89 -14.21 -17.58
CA SER A 103 -2.53 -13.98 -18.07
C SER A 103 -2.34 -12.60 -18.69
N GLN A 104 -3.41 -12.03 -19.28
CA GLN A 104 -3.41 -10.69 -19.86
C GLN A 104 -3.71 -9.58 -18.84
N LEU A 105 -4.17 -9.92 -17.64
CA LEU A 105 -4.53 -8.96 -16.59
C LEU A 105 -3.31 -8.26 -15.98
N VAL A 106 -2.09 -8.78 -16.20
CA VAL A 106 -0.86 -8.22 -15.61
C VAL A 106 -0.19 -7.21 -16.56
N PRO A 107 -0.37 -5.89 -16.36
CA PRO A 107 0.34 -4.88 -17.14
C PRO A 107 1.85 -4.88 -16.88
N PRO A 108 2.66 -4.41 -17.84
CA PRO A 108 4.08 -4.18 -17.65
C PRO A 108 4.36 -3.32 -16.41
N GLY A 109 5.35 -3.71 -15.62
CA GLY A 109 5.74 -2.98 -14.42
C GLY A 109 4.92 -3.28 -13.16
N LEU A 110 3.89 -4.13 -13.22
CA LEU A 110 3.11 -4.47 -12.02
C LEU A 110 3.92 -5.25 -10.98
N TRP A 111 4.68 -6.27 -11.43
CA TRP A 111 5.43 -7.18 -10.56
C TRP A 111 6.34 -6.45 -9.57
N ARG A 112 6.30 -6.86 -8.30
CA ARG A 112 7.12 -6.31 -7.20
C ARG A 112 8.16 -7.28 -6.67
N SER A 113 8.11 -8.57 -7.05
CA SER A 113 9.06 -9.60 -6.55
C SER A 113 10.52 -9.17 -6.61
N ASP A 114 10.98 -8.61 -7.73
CA ASP A 114 12.39 -8.23 -7.89
C ASP A 114 12.78 -7.02 -7.04
N ALA A 115 11.85 -6.08 -6.82
CA ALA A 115 12.06 -4.95 -5.93
C ALA A 115 12.18 -5.42 -4.48
N ILE A 116 11.26 -6.30 -4.05
CA ILE A 116 11.26 -6.89 -2.71
C ILE A 116 12.55 -7.65 -2.43
N LYS A 117 13.01 -8.51 -3.35
CA LYS A 117 14.25 -9.27 -3.17
C LYS A 117 15.47 -8.36 -3.00
N LYS A 118 15.56 -7.30 -3.81
CA LYS A 118 16.64 -6.31 -3.70
C LYS A 118 16.56 -5.51 -2.40
N ASP A 119 15.35 -5.17 -1.98
CA ASP A 119 15.12 -4.48 -0.71
C ASP A 119 15.57 -5.35 0.47
N LEU A 120 15.20 -6.63 0.49
CA LEU A 120 15.56 -7.57 1.56
C LEU A 120 17.07 -7.82 1.61
N GLU A 121 17.70 -8.10 0.46
CA GLU A 121 19.16 -8.28 0.37
C GLU A 121 19.91 -7.05 0.92
N TYR A 122 19.43 -5.85 0.59
CA TYR A 122 19.98 -4.61 1.11
C TYR A 122 19.78 -4.47 2.62
N LEU A 123 18.56 -4.73 3.11
CA LEU A 123 18.21 -4.57 4.52
C LEU A 123 18.96 -5.57 5.40
N GLU A 124 19.11 -6.82 4.99
CA GLU A 124 19.94 -7.82 5.68
C GLU A 124 21.40 -7.33 5.79
N THR A 125 21.94 -6.79 4.70
CA THR A 125 23.31 -6.27 4.67
C THR A 125 23.49 -5.08 5.62
N VAL A 126 22.55 -4.14 5.63
CA VAL A 126 22.66 -2.91 6.43
C VAL A 126 22.37 -3.15 7.91
N THR A 127 21.41 -4.03 8.22
CA THR A 127 20.98 -4.29 9.60
C THR A 127 21.80 -5.39 10.27
N GLY A 128 22.35 -6.32 9.49
CA GLY A 128 22.92 -7.57 10.01
C GLY A 128 21.86 -8.49 10.65
N ALA A 129 20.57 -8.22 10.43
CA ALA A 129 19.48 -8.97 11.02
C ALA A 129 19.28 -10.31 10.31
N ASP A 130 18.99 -11.34 11.10
CA ASP A 130 18.48 -12.61 10.59
C ASP A 130 16.96 -12.49 10.42
N LEU A 131 16.51 -12.11 9.21
CA LEU A 131 15.09 -11.90 8.92
C LEU A 131 14.27 -13.21 8.98
N GLU A 132 14.93 -14.36 8.89
CA GLU A 132 14.33 -15.70 8.95
C GLU A 132 14.17 -16.20 10.40
N ALA A 133 14.86 -15.58 11.38
CA ALA A 133 14.74 -15.93 12.79
C ALA A 133 13.31 -15.73 13.33
N VAL A 134 12.54 -14.82 12.73
CA VAL A 134 11.15 -14.54 13.13
C VAL A 134 10.22 -15.52 12.44
N SER A 135 10.01 -16.69 13.06
CA SER A 135 9.13 -17.72 12.50
C SER A 135 7.68 -17.24 12.44
N ASN A 136 7.09 -17.07 11.26
CA ASN A 136 5.70 -16.64 11.15
C ASN A 136 4.78 -17.80 10.71
N GLU A 137 4.24 -18.55 11.68
CA GLU A 137 3.32 -19.66 11.41
C GLU A 137 2.06 -19.19 10.68
N GLN A 138 1.55 -18.00 11.02
CA GLN A 138 0.40 -17.40 10.34
C GLN A 138 0.70 -17.16 8.86
N LEU A 139 1.88 -16.61 8.55
CA LEU A 139 2.33 -16.41 7.18
C LEU A 139 2.50 -17.76 6.45
N ARG A 140 3.13 -18.77 7.07
CA ARG A 140 3.27 -20.11 6.46
C ARG A 140 1.93 -20.76 6.13
N SER A 141 0.96 -20.65 7.05
CA SER A 141 -0.41 -21.14 6.79
C SER A 141 -1.06 -20.35 5.65
N PHE A 142 -0.87 -19.03 5.62
CA PHE A 142 -1.43 -18.19 4.58
C PHE A 142 -0.79 -18.48 3.21
N THR A 143 0.53 -18.54 3.08
CA THR A 143 1.20 -18.86 1.81
C THR A 143 0.81 -20.24 1.29
N GLY A 144 0.66 -21.24 2.18
CA GLY A 144 0.11 -22.55 1.83
C GLY A 144 -1.34 -22.50 1.33
N HIS A 145 -2.16 -21.60 1.86
CA HIS A 145 -3.51 -21.32 1.35
C HIS A 145 -3.47 -20.68 -0.03
N ILE A 146 -2.60 -19.67 -0.27
CA ILE A 146 -2.45 -19.03 -1.58
C ILE A 146 -2.18 -20.09 -2.65
N TYR A 147 -1.16 -20.94 -2.46
CA TYR A 147 -0.82 -21.99 -3.41
C TYR A 147 -2.00 -22.92 -3.73
N ARG A 148 -2.77 -23.32 -2.72
CA ARG A 148 -3.91 -24.21 -2.89
C ARG A 148 -5.05 -23.53 -3.64
N GLN A 149 -5.48 -22.36 -3.16
CA GLN A 149 -6.62 -21.64 -3.74
C GLN A 149 -6.35 -21.20 -5.17
N THR A 150 -5.18 -20.62 -5.47
CA THR A 150 -4.92 -20.14 -6.83
C THR A 150 -4.78 -21.28 -7.85
N ARG A 151 -4.49 -22.50 -7.39
CA ARG A 151 -4.45 -23.69 -8.25
C ARG A 151 -5.83 -24.27 -8.51
N GLU A 152 -6.67 -24.34 -7.48
CA GLU A 152 -8.04 -24.86 -7.57
C GLU A 152 -9.00 -23.86 -8.22
N LYS A 153 -8.77 -22.57 -7.97
CA LYS A 153 -9.63 -21.44 -8.33
C LYS A 153 -8.79 -20.28 -8.88
N PRO A 154 -8.27 -20.37 -10.10
CA PRO A 154 -7.32 -19.38 -10.63
C PRO A 154 -7.87 -17.94 -10.66
N HIS A 155 -9.19 -17.76 -10.78
CA HIS A 155 -9.85 -16.44 -10.70
C HIS A 155 -9.57 -15.69 -9.40
N VAL A 156 -9.29 -16.38 -8.29
CA VAL A 156 -9.02 -15.71 -7.00
C VAL A 156 -7.70 -14.93 -6.98
N LEU A 157 -6.81 -15.11 -7.96
CA LEU A 157 -5.63 -14.25 -8.16
C LEU A 157 -6.02 -12.77 -8.29
N VAL A 158 -7.22 -12.47 -8.80
CA VAL A 158 -7.76 -11.11 -8.86
C VAL A 158 -7.85 -10.48 -7.47
N ALA A 159 -8.24 -11.23 -6.44
CA ALA A 159 -8.32 -10.73 -5.07
C ALA A 159 -6.94 -10.31 -4.54
N TYR A 160 -5.92 -11.14 -4.78
CA TYR A 160 -4.53 -10.85 -4.41
C TYR A 160 -4.00 -9.62 -5.15
N ALA A 161 -4.17 -9.54 -6.48
CA ALA A 161 -3.75 -8.35 -7.21
C ALA A 161 -4.46 -7.08 -6.75
N TRP A 162 -5.79 -7.15 -6.56
CA TRP A 162 -6.57 -6.00 -6.12
C TRP A 162 -6.09 -5.51 -4.75
N ILE A 163 -6.01 -6.38 -3.75
CA ILE A 163 -5.65 -5.99 -2.39
C ILE A 163 -4.19 -5.54 -2.31
N MET A 164 -3.27 -6.34 -2.85
CA MET A 164 -1.85 -6.09 -2.65
C MET A 164 -1.35 -4.94 -3.53
N TYR A 165 -1.73 -4.87 -4.81
CA TYR A 165 -1.24 -3.78 -5.67
C TYR A 165 -2.00 -2.47 -5.43
N MET A 166 -3.32 -2.46 -5.23
CA MET A 166 -4.03 -1.19 -5.00
C MET A 166 -3.60 -0.54 -3.68
N ALA A 167 -3.23 -1.33 -2.67
CA ALA A 167 -2.68 -0.80 -1.41
C ALA A 167 -1.41 0.03 -1.65
N ILE A 168 -0.48 -0.44 -2.49
CA ILE A 168 0.79 0.26 -2.74
C ILE A 168 0.67 1.39 -3.77
N PHE A 169 -0.30 1.35 -4.68
CA PHE A 169 -0.58 2.50 -5.56
C PHE A 169 -1.23 3.67 -4.81
N SER A 170 -2.17 3.40 -3.90
CA SER A 170 -2.88 4.45 -3.16
C SER A 170 -2.17 4.83 -1.85
N GLY A 171 -2.12 3.89 -0.90
CA GLY A 171 -1.53 4.11 0.42
C GLY A 171 0.00 4.06 0.43
N GLY A 172 0.61 3.35 -0.53
CA GLY A 172 2.06 3.19 -0.61
C GLY A 172 2.82 4.49 -0.84
N ARG A 173 2.22 5.51 -1.46
CA ARG A 173 2.84 6.85 -1.59
C ARG A 173 3.06 7.51 -0.23
N TRP A 174 2.08 7.42 0.66
CA TRP A 174 2.21 7.94 2.02
C TRP A 174 3.28 7.17 2.79
N ILE A 175 3.27 5.83 2.71
CA ILE A 175 4.31 5.00 3.33
C ILE A 175 5.69 5.41 2.81
N ARG A 176 5.86 5.52 1.49
CA ARG A 176 7.12 5.94 0.86
C ARG A 176 7.58 7.32 1.29
N GLU A 177 6.66 8.27 1.49
CA GLU A 177 6.98 9.60 2.01
C GLU A 177 7.58 9.48 3.43
N GLN A 178 6.94 8.71 4.32
CA GLN A 178 7.45 8.47 5.68
C GLN A 178 8.82 7.78 5.69
N LEU A 179 9.01 6.79 4.83
CA LEU A 179 10.29 6.10 4.66
C LEU A 179 11.37 7.06 4.13
N THR A 180 11.00 7.97 3.23
CA THR A 180 11.91 8.98 2.69
C THR A 180 12.36 9.97 3.76
N GLU A 181 11.42 10.42 4.62
CA GLU A 181 11.65 11.36 5.73
C GLU A 181 12.58 10.81 6.82
N SER A 182 12.80 9.49 6.86
CA SER A 182 13.71 8.86 7.82
C SER A 182 15.19 9.23 7.58
N GLY A 183 15.52 9.75 6.40
CA GLY A 183 16.86 10.21 6.04
C GLY A 183 17.82 9.09 5.61
N PRO A 184 18.84 9.41 4.79
CA PRO A 184 19.74 8.41 4.21
C PRO A 184 20.56 7.64 5.27
N GLU A 185 20.89 8.28 6.39
CA GLU A 185 21.65 7.66 7.47
C GLU A 185 20.89 6.49 8.13
N PHE A 186 19.57 6.62 8.26
CA PHE A 186 18.73 5.54 8.78
C PHE A 186 18.79 4.30 7.89
N TRP A 187 18.91 4.50 6.58
CA TRP A 187 19.05 3.43 5.59
C TRP A 187 20.49 2.93 5.45
N GLY A 188 21.45 3.39 6.26
CA GLY A 188 22.85 2.96 6.17
C GLY A 188 23.69 3.66 5.09
N VAL A 189 23.18 4.73 4.49
CA VAL A 189 23.91 5.52 3.49
C VAL A 189 24.83 6.51 4.20
N THR A 190 26.14 6.24 4.12
CA THR A 190 27.17 7.01 4.84
C THR A 190 27.99 7.94 3.93
N HIS A 191 28.10 7.64 2.64
CA HIS A 191 28.87 8.45 1.68
C HIS A 191 28.10 9.69 1.17
N ASP A 192 28.77 10.85 1.16
CA ASP A 192 28.14 12.13 0.76
C ASP A 192 27.64 12.17 -0.69
N SER A 193 28.32 11.48 -1.62
CA SER A 193 27.85 11.31 -3.01
C SER A 193 26.49 10.61 -3.06
N ASP A 194 26.31 9.61 -2.21
CA ASP A 194 25.12 8.75 -2.19
C ASP A 194 23.98 9.42 -1.45
N LYS A 195 24.29 10.19 -0.40
CA LYS A 195 23.34 11.13 0.22
C LYS A 195 22.85 12.15 -0.80
N THR A 196 23.74 12.69 -1.61
CA THR A 196 23.38 13.63 -2.68
C THR A 196 22.44 12.96 -3.70
N ALA A 197 22.72 11.72 -4.12
CA ALA A 197 21.83 10.97 -5.01
C ALA A 197 20.46 10.67 -4.37
N TYR A 198 20.42 10.33 -3.08
CA TYR A 198 19.20 10.11 -2.29
C TYR A 198 18.32 11.38 -2.22
N TRP A 199 18.94 12.54 -1.93
CA TRP A 199 18.24 13.81 -1.73
C TRP A 199 17.86 14.52 -3.02
N ILE A 200 18.78 14.58 -4.01
CA ILE A 200 18.59 15.39 -5.22
C ILE A 200 17.78 14.66 -6.27
N HIS A 201 18.00 13.36 -6.44
CA HIS A 201 17.39 12.61 -7.53
C HIS A 201 16.28 11.67 -7.06
N GLY A 202 16.22 11.37 -5.76
CA GLY A 202 15.33 10.32 -5.25
C GLY A 202 15.55 8.96 -5.92
N THR A 203 16.71 8.78 -6.56
CA THR A 203 17.05 7.61 -7.38
C THR A 203 17.61 6.48 -6.55
N LEU A 204 18.23 6.79 -5.42
CA LEU A 204 18.67 5.81 -4.43
C LEU A 204 17.59 5.71 -3.34
N ARG A 205 16.82 4.61 -3.35
CA ARG A 205 15.77 4.30 -2.36
C ARG A 205 15.97 2.88 -1.81
N PRO A 206 17.16 2.59 -1.26
CA PRO A 206 17.54 1.21 -1.00
C PRO A 206 16.77 0.71 0.23
N GLY A 207 16.24 -0.51 0.13
CA GLY A 207 15.46 -1.14 1.18
C GLY A 207 13.96 -0.89 1.12
N PHE A 208 13.45 0.00 0.26
CA PHE A 208 12.00 0.25 0.15
C PHE A 208 11.50 0.54 -1.28
N THR A 209 12.21 0.00 -2.28
CA THR A 209 11.84 0.08 -3.69
C THR A 209 10.51 -0.61 -4.04
N LEU A 210 9.98 -1.48 -3.17
CA LEU A 210 8.60 -2.01 -3.26
C LEU A 210 7.57 -0.89 -3.53
N PHE A 211 7.73 0.25 -2.87
CA PHE A 211 6.82 1.39 -2.98
C PHE A 211 7.16 2.33 -4.13
N CYS A 212 8.21 2.06 -4.90
CA CYS A 212 8.70 2.92 -5.98
C CYS A 212 8.32 2.33 -7.35
N PHE A 213 7.70 3.15 -8.19
CA PHE A 213 7.33 2.77 -9.56
C PHE A 213 8.17 3.53 -10.57
N SER A 214 8.62 2.81 -11.59
CA SER A 214 9.41 3.41 -12.68
C SER A 214 8.55 4.36 -13.52
N GLY A 215 9.20 5.34 -14.16
CA GLY A 215 8.54 6.30 -15.03
C GLY A 215 8.07 7.56 -14.29
N THR A 216 7.45 8.47 -15.04
CA THR A 216 7.06 9.80 -14.53
C THR A 216 5.66 9.85 -13.91
N ARG A 217 4.88 8.78 -14.06
CA ARG A 217 3.49 8.68 -13.58
C ARG A 217 3.35 7.94 -12.26
N ASP A 218 4.46 7.53 -11.65
CA ASP A 218 4.49 6.94 -10.30
C ASP A 218 3.49 5.78 -10.11
N GLY A 219 3.36 4.94 -11.15
CA GLY A 219 2.50 3.78 -11.14
C GLY A 219 1.00 4.05 -11.37
N GLU A 220 0.54 5.30 -11.46
CA GLU A 220 -0.87 5.59 -11.78
C GLU A 220 -1.28 5.03 -13.15
N ASP A 221 -0.33 4.90 -14.06
CA ASP A 221 -0.57 4.27 -15.35
C ASP A 221 -0.64 2.76 -15.35
N ILE A 222 0.19 2.13 -14.53
CA ILE A 222 0.12 0.69 -14.28
C ILE A 222 -1.22 0.36 -13.62
N LYS A 223 -1.65 1.18 -12.64
CA LYS A 223 -2.94 1.09 -11.97
C LYS A 223 -4.10 1.27 -12.96
N THR A 224 -4.05 2.29 -13.81
CA THR A 224 -5.09 2.55 -14.81
C THR A 224 -5.19 1.39 -15.80
N ASP A 225 -4.06 0.91 -16.36
CA ASP A 225 -4.04 -0.22 -17.29
C ASP A 225 -4.59 -1.50 -16.62
N PHE A 226 -4.22 -1.77 -15.37
CA PHE A 226 -4.78 -2.88 -14.60
C PHE A 226 -6.31 -2.77 -14.46
N LYS A 227 -6.83 -1.60 -14.08
CA LYS A 227 -8.28 -1.37 -13.93
C LYS A 227 -9.01 -1.56 -15.27
N THR A 228 -8.49 -1.00 -16.35
CA THR A 228 -9.07 -1.17 -17.70
C THR A 228 -9.09 -2.64 -18.13
N ARG A 229 -8.04 -3.42 -17.84
CA ARG A 229 -8.02 -4.87 -18.11
C ARG A 229 -9.03 -5.65 -17.25
N LEU A 230 -9.27 -5.17 -16.03
CA LEU A 230 -10.22 -5.77 -15.08
C LEU A 230 -11.68 -5.57 -15.53
N GLU A 231 -12.02 -4.54 -16.31
CA GLU A 231 -13.38 -4.32 -16.82
C GLU A 231 -13.92 -5.53 -17.60
N LYS A 232 -13.05 -6.29 -18.29
CA LYS A 232 -13.42 -7.53 -18.98
C LYS A 232 -13.91 -8.64 -18.05
N ALA A 233 -13.61 -8.55 -16.75
CA ALA A 233 -14.16 -9.45 -15.74
C ALA A 233 -15.68 -9.44 -15.74
N GLU A 234 -16.30 -8.32 -16.17
CA GLU A 234 -17.73 -8.13 -16.06
C GLU A 234 -18.53 -9.10 -16.94
N GLU A 235 -18.00 -9.39 -18.13
CA GLU A 235 -18.59 -10.29 -19.11
C GLU A 235 -18.13 -11.74 -18.92
N LEU A 236 -16.93 -11.93 -18.36
CA LEU A 236 -16.28 -13.23 -18.31
C LEU A 236 -16.58 -14.01 -17.03
N LEU A 237 -16.60 -13.37 -15.86
CA LEU A 237 -16.75 -14.08 -14.59
C LEU A 237 -18.19 -14.50 -14.33
N THR A 238 -18.36 -15.76 -13.96
CA THR A 238 -19.62 -16.27 -13.41
C THR A 238 -19.92 -15.65 -12.04
N ALA A 239 -21.18 -15.69 -11.62
CA ALA A 239 -21.58 -15.22 -10.29
C ALA A 239 -20.86 -15.97 -9.15
N HIS A 240 -20.54 -17.25 -9.35
CA HIS A 240 -19.82 -18.05 -8.36
C HIS A 240 -18.35 -17.61 -8.24
N GLU A 241 -17.67 -17.38 -9.37
CA GLU A 241 -16.27 -16.92 -9.38
C GLU A 241 -16.13 -15.51 -8.79
N ARG A 242 -17.09 -14.63 -9.05
CA ARG A 242 -17.13 -13.31 -8.39
C ARG A 242 -17.26 -13.43 -6.88
N LYS A 243 -18.16 -14.31 -6.42
CA LYS A 243 -18.33 -14.58 -5.00
C LYS A 243 -17.04 -15.13 -4.39
N ASP A 244 -16.37 -16.07 -5.06
CA ASP A 244 -15.07 -16.59 -4.61
C ASP A 244 -14.02 -15.49 -4.48
N ILE A 245 -13.94 -14.56 -5.44
CA ILE A 245 -13.01 -13.42 -5.37
C ILE A 245 -13.31 -12.52 -4.18
N ILE A 246 -14.58 -12.22 -3.92
CA ILE A 246 -15.00 -11.37 -2.79
C ILE A 246 -14.72 -12.06 -1.45
N ASP A 247 -15.06 -13.34 -1.33
CA ASP A 247 -14.83 -14.12 -0.11
C ASP A 247 -13.31 -14.26 0.16
N GLU A 248 -12.51 -14.51 -0.88
CA GLU A 248 -11.04 -14.54 -0.77
C GLU A 248 -10.48 -13.16 -0.40
N ALA A 249 -11.02 -12.08 -0.94
CA ALA A 249 -10.59 -10.72 -0.61
C ALA A 249 -10.78 -10.42 0.89
N GLN A 250 -11.92 -10.80 1.47
CA GLN A 250 -12.15 -10.69 2.91
C GLN A 250 -11.17 -11.55 3.72
N PHE A 251 -10.90 -12.77 3.25
CA PHE A 251 -9.94 -13.67 3.87
C PHE A 251 -8.54 -13.07 3.89
N ILE A 252 -8.03 -12.58 2.75
CA ILE A 252 -6.69 -11.95 2.62
C ILE A 252 -6.53 -10.81 3.64
N PHE A 253 -7.48 -9.88 3.72
CA PHE A 253 -7.41 -8.81 4.71
C PHE A 253 -7.39 -9.33 6.15
N GLY A 254 -8.18 -10.36 6.45
CA GLY A 254 -8.17 -11.03 7.75
C GLY A 254 -6.81 -11.63 8.08
N GLN A 255 -6.14 -12.26 7.11
CA GLN A 255 -4.79 -12.80 7.26
C GLN A 255 -3.76 -11.68 7.48
N CYS A 256 -3.81 -10.59 6.70
CA CYS A 256 -2.92 -9.45 6.88
C CYS A 256 -3.04 -8.84 8.29
N VAL A 257 -4.26 -8.74 8.82
CA VAL A 257 -4.47 -8.30 10.21
C VAL A 257 -3.84 -9.26 11.21
N ALA A 258 -4.07 -10.57 11.06
CA ALA A 258 -3.51 -11.59 11.95
C ALA A 258 -1.98 -11.61 11.91
N ILE A 259 -1.39 -11.38 10.73
CA ILE A 259 0.07 -11.27 10.55
C ILE A 259 0.63 -10.08 11.31
N VAL A 260 0.01 -8.90 11.23
CA VAL A 260 0.47 -7.72 11.99
C VAL A 260 0.38 -7.99 13.50
N GLU A 261 -0.71 -8.60 13.97
CA GLU A 261 -0.88 -8.93 15.38
C GLU A 261 0.11 -10.02 15.86
N ALA A 262 0.52 -10.93 14.98
CA ALA A 262 1.57 -11.90 15.28
C ALA A 262 2.94 -11.24 15.37
N LEU A 263 3.27 -10.33 14.43
CA LEU A 263 4.50 -9.54 14.46
C LEU A 263 4.59 -8.67 15.72
N ASP A 264 3.49 -8.02 16.13
CA ASP A 264 3.45 -7.22 17.36
C ASP A 264 3.89 -8.05 18.58
N LYS A 265 3.47 -9.32 18.66
CA LYS A 265 3.83 -10.23 19.76
C LYS A 265 5.29 -10.69 19.67
N GLN A 266 5.76 -11.02 18.47
CA GLN A 266 7.09 -11.57 18.24
C GLN A 266 8.19 -10.52 18.41
N LEU A 267 7.95 -9.31 17.93
CA LEU A 267 8.87 -8.18 18.02
C LEU A 267 8.68 -7.37 19.31
N MET A 268 7.85 -7.84 20.25
CA MET A 268 7.55 -7.19 21.53
C MET A 268 7.20 -5.71 21.37
N THR A 269 6.32 -5.41 20.40
CA THR A 269 5.93 -4.04 20.09
C THR A 269 5.36 -3.33 21.32
N ASP A 270 5.85 -2.13 21.62
CA ASP A 270 5.36 -1.32 22.73
C ASP A 270 3.97 -0.76 22.43
N LEU A 271 2.95 -1.55 22.77
CA LEU A 271 1.54 -1.20 22.55
C LEU A 271 1.08 -0.01 23.41
N GLU A 272 1.76 0.30 24.52
CA GLU A 272 1.45 1.50 25.32
C GLU A 272 2.00 2.75 24.64
N LEU A 273 3.21 2.69 24.07
CA LEU A 273 3.72 3.75 23.20
C LEU A 273 2.79 3.99 22.01
N VAL A 274 2.28 2.93 21.37
CA VAL A 274 1.27 3.04 20.30
C VAL A 274 0.05 3.82 20.77
N LYS A 275 -0.53 3.46 21.92
CA LYS A 275 -1.71 4.14 22.48
C LYS A 275 -1.40 5.61 22.81
N MET A 276 -0.23 5.89 23.37
CA MET A 276 0.19 7.26 23.70
C MET A 276 0.34 8.13 22.46
N LEU A 277 0.98 7.62 21.39
CA LEU A 277 1.14 8.33 20.13
C LEU A 277 -0.23 8.61 19.49
N ALA A 278 -1.10 7.60 19.41
CA ALA A 278 -2.45 7.75 18.89
C ALA A 278 -3.28 8.77 19.70
N ALA A 279 -3.17 8.79 21.03
CA ALA A 279 -3.86 9.74 21.89
C ALA A 279 -3.33 11.18 21.75
N ARG A 280 -2.02 11.34 21.50
CA ARG A 280 -1.40 12.64 21.26
C ARG A 280 -1.86 13.24 19.93
N GLU A 281 -1.99 12.42 18.90
CA GLU A 281 -2.53 12.82 17.61
C GLU A 281 -4.00 13.27 17.72
N ALA A 282 -4.84 12.51 18.41
CA ALA A 282 -6.25 12.85 18.62
C ALA A 282 -6.46 14.18 19.37
N LYS A 283 -5.53 14.56 20.26
CA LYS A 283 -5.59 15.82 21.03
C LYS A 283 -5.16 17.07 20.25
N HIS A 284 -4.46 16.93 19.12
CA HIS A 284 -3.86 18.07 18.39
C HIS A 284 -4.57 18.44 17.08
N GLY A 285 -5.76 17.91 16.79
CA GLY A 285 -6.49 18.18 15.55
C GLY A 285 -7.18 19.55 15.47
N ASN A 286 -7.00 20.24 14.33
CA ASN A 286 -7.80 21.34 13.75
C ASN A 286 -7.43 22.83 13.99
N SER A 287 -6.14 23.24 13.89
CA SER A 287 -5.79 24.65 13.67
C SER A 287 -4.92 24.85 12.43
N HIS A 288 -5.53 25.33 11.35
CA HIS A 288 -4.88 25.76 10.11
C HIS A 288 -4.01 27.01 10.34
N LEU A 289 -2.72 26.95 9.98
CA LEU A 289 -1.92 28.13 9.66
C LEU A 289 -1.03 27.79 8.45
N LYS A 290 -1.33 28.42 7.31
CA LYS A 290 -0.52 28.37 6.08
C LYS A 290 0.86 28.97 6.35
N MET A 291 1.94 28.28 6.02
CA MET A 291 3.24 28.92 5.78
C MET A 291 3.91 28.38 4.51
N LYS A 292 4.47 29.30 3.74
CA LYS A 292 5.21 29.07 2.49
C LYS A 292 6.56 28.39 2.76
N PRO A 293 7.07 27.57 1.82
CA PRO A 293 8.38 26.94 1.97
C PRO A 293 9.50 27.97 1.77
N THR A 294 10.37 28.12 2.77
CA THR A 294 11.59 28.92 2.67
C THR A 294 12.73 28.01 2.17
N ARG A 295 13.23 28.33 0.98
CA ARG A 295 14.44 27.76 0.36
C ARG A 295 15.66 28.10 1.23
N ALA A 296 16.29 27.11 1.84
CA ALA A 296 17.56 27.30 2.54
C ALA A 296 18.70 27.45 1.51
N ALA A 297 19.36 28.61 1.52
CA ALA A 297 20.63 28.83 0.84
C ALA A 297 21.79 28.31 1.72
N LEU A 298 22.84 27.74 1.10
CA LEU A 298 24.05 27.28 1.79
C LEU A 298 24.80 28.46 2.45
N PRO A 299 25.37 28.30 3.67
CA PRO A 299 26.25 29.31 4.26
C PRO A 299 27.74 29.08 3.94
N GLN A 300 28.45 30.19 3.66
CA GLN A 300 29.92 30.29 3.77
C GLN A 300 30.34 30.61 5.22
N ASP A 301 31.56 30.16 5.56
CA ASP A 301 32.34 30.30 6.80
C ASP A 301 32.02 31.43 7.79
N VAL A 302 31.89 31.08 9.09
CA VAL A 302 32.47 31.81 10.24
C VAL A 302 32.69 30.84 11.43
N ALA A 303 33.87 30.93 12.08
CA ALA A 303 34.31 30.14 13.23
C ALA A 303 33.83 30.72 14.61
N PRO A 304 34.18 30.14 15.79
CA PRO A 304 33.24 29.50 16.70
C PRO A 304 32.88 30.34 17.94
N ARG A 305 31.72 30.11 18.54
CA ARG A 305 31.42 30.49 19.94
C ARG A 305 30.35 29.61 20.61
N THR A 306 30.82 28.93 21.66
CA THR A 306 30.19 28.64 22.97
C THR A 306 28.75 28.09 23.07
N GLU A 307 28.66 26.91 23.69
CA GLU A 307 27.44 26.23 24.15
C GLU A 307 26.60 27.05 25.13
N ALA A 308 25.27 26.95 25.01
CA ALA A 308 24.35 26.76 26.13
C ALA A 308 23.04 26.10 25.65
N LYS A 309 22.53 25.18 26.48
CA LYS A 309 21.46 24.21 26.24
C LYS A 309 20.05 24.84 26.17
N SER A 310 19.18 24.16 25.42
CA SER A 310 17.85 23.66 25.86
C SER A 310 16.65 24.09 25.00
N ALA A 311 16.02 23.05 24.43
CA ALA A 311 14.58 22.85 24.25
C ALA A 311 13.74 24.02 23.67
N SER A 312 13.60 24.05 22.34
CA SER A 312 12.33 24.40 21.67
C SER A 312 12.48 24.38 20.14
N PHE A 313 12.52 23.23 19.49
CA PHE A 313 12.50 23.23 18.01
C PHE A 313 11.95 21.94 17.37
N ILE A 314 10.82 21.39 17.84
CA ILE A 314 10.09 20.37 17.08
C ILE A 314 8.58 20.53 17.30
N ARG A 315 7.96 21.49 16.59
CA ARG A 315 6.49 21.59 16.46
C ARG A 315 6.13 22.27 15.13
N ALA A 316 6.14 21.54 14.01
CA ALA A 316 5.54 22.05 12.76
C ALA A 316 5.35 21.02 11.61
N ILE A 317 4.95 19.75 11.83
CA ILE A 317 4.65 18.83 10.68
C ILE A 317 3.34 18.00 10.80
N VAL A 318 2.69 17.91 11.97
CA VAL A 318 1.77 16.78 12.27
C VAL A 318 0.28 16.98 11.89
N VAL A 319 -0.07 17.83 10.91
CA VAL A 319 -1.50 18.14 10.63
C VAL A 319 -2.02 17.66 9.26
N ALA A 320 -1.16 17.19 8.35
CA ALA A 320 -1.60 16.62 7.07
C ALA A 320 -2.05 15.13 7.14
N PHE A 321 -1.69 14.45 8.22
CA PHE A 321 -1.66 12.98 8.31
C PHE A 321 -3.03 12.28 8.28
N PHE A 322 -4.05 12.84 8.91
CA PHE A 322 -5.37 12.19 8.94
C PHE A 322 -6.26 12.55 7.75
N ALA A 323 -6.09 13.75 7.18
CA ALA A 323 -6.82 14.12 5.97
C ALA A 323 -6.39 13.24 4.79
N PHE A 324 -5.09 12.89 4.67
CA PHE A 324 -4.60 12.06 3.57
C PHE A 324 -5.03 10.59 3.72
N ALA A 325 -4.95 9.97 4.90
CA ALA A 325 -5.40 8.58 5.07
C ALA A 325 -6.92 8.44 4.91
N PHE A 326 -7.71 9.42 5.36
CA PHE A 326 -9.16 9.45 5.12
C PHE A 326 -9.49 9.82 3.67
N TYR A 327 -8.73 10.71 3.03
CA TYR A 327 -8.89 11.08 1.62
C TYR A 327 -8.47 9.94 0.68
N GLN A 328 -7.42 9.17 1.02
CA GLN A 328 -7.03 7.97 0.28
C GLN A 328 -8.03 6.84 0.53
N SER A 329 -8.58 6.69 1.73
CA SER A 329 -9.70 5.78 1.99
C SER A 329 -10.98 6.23 1.26
N TYR A 330 -11.20 7.53 1.10
CA TYR A 330 -12.32 8.12 0.37
C TYR A 330 -12.14 7.99 -1.15
N GLN A 331 -10.94 8.27 -1.68
CA GLN A 331 -10.55 8.04 -3.08
C GLN A 331 -10.55 6.54 -3.42
N TRP A 332 -10.12 5.68 -2.51
CA TRP A 332 -10.27 4.23 -2.64
C TRP A 332 -11.75 3.79 -2.66
N GLN A 333 -12.62 4.50 -1.94
CA GLN A 333 -14.05 4.20 -1.84
C GLN A 333 -14.91 4.85 -2.94
N PHE A 334 -14.48 5.96 -3.55
CA PHE A 334 -15.31 6.81 -4.42
C PHE A 334 -14.57 7.44 -5.62
N GLY A 335 -13.26 7.23 -5.74
CA GLY A 335 -12.37 8.00 -6.62
C GLY A 335 -12.36 7.67 -8.12
N ASP A 336 -13.30 6.86 -8.63
CA ASP A 336 -13.44 6.64 -10.08
C ASP A 336 -14.64 7.41 -10.68
N SER A 337 -15.12 8.48 -10.03
CA SER A 337 -16.33 9.21 -10.48
C SER A 337 -16.08 10.57 -11.14
N GLU A 338 -14.88 11.13 -11.06
CA GLU A 338 -14.62 12.49 -11.59
C GLU A 338 -13.26 12.52 -12.29
N ASP A 339 -13.29 12.35 -13.61
CA ASP A 339 -12.46 13.08 -14.57
C ASP A 339 -12.93 12.73 -15.99
N THR A 340 -14.12 13.22 -16.34
CA THR A 340 -14.46 13.54 -17.73
C THR A 340 -14.99 14.97 -17.76
N GLN A 341 -14.09 15.92 -18.02
CA GLN A 341 -14.46 17.15 -18.68
C GLN A 341 -13.36 17.59 -19.65
#